data_AF-A0A3N9V4Z9-F1
#
_entry.id   AF-A0A3N9V4Z9-F1
#
_cell.length_a   1.000
_cell.length_b   1.000
_cell.length_c   1.000
_cell.angle_alpha   90.00
_cell.angle_beta   90.00
_cell.angle_gamma   90.00
#
_symmetry.space_group_name_H-M   'P 1'
#
loop_
_entity.id
_entity.type
_entity.pdbx_description
1 polymer ?
#
loop_
_entity_poly.entity_id
_entity_poly.type
_entity_poly.pdbx_seq_one_letter_code
_entity_poly.pdbx_strand_id
1 'polypeptide(L)'
;MRKILIWLMLGLVSPTGSAAEQESCRNDPALIETDPAAIEALIKPHKLRILTFVGYSGAGYEHPDQILKRAARELDKRRPDAFMVNIGATSDGIGAIYRLAKSRGFKTMGIVSSLVKAEHVSLSPCVDQVYFIQDSTWGGVLPGSNQLSPTSASIVKVSDEIIGMGGGEIARDEMMAARASGKSVTFVPADMNHRIAIDKAKSRGQKTQAEFKGAAHALFVQQPRAGH
;
A
#
# COMPACT_ATOMS: atom_id res chain seq x y z
N MET A 1 -31.40 52.07 -27.70
CA MET A 1 -31.21 51.18 -26.53
C MET A 1 -30.10 50.18 -26.85
N ARG A 2 -28.88 50.39 -26.30
CA ARG A 2 -27.70 49.55 -26.56
C ARG A 2 -27.69 48.36 -25.58
N LYS A 3 -27.62 47.14 -26.11
CA LYS A 3 -27.46 45.89 -25.33
C LYS A 3 -26.01 45.80 -24.85
N ILE A 4 -25.81 45.65 -23.54
CA ILE A 4 -24.51 45.38 -22.90
C ILE A 4 -24.33 43.86 -22.90
N LEU A 5 -23.25 43.38 -23.51
CA LEU A 5 -22.86 41.98 -23.54
C LEU A 5 -21.90 41.73 -22.37
N ILE A 6 -22.36 41.01 -21.35
CA ILE A 6 -21.54 40.58 -20.21
C ILE A 6 -20.79 39.31 -20.63
N TRP A 7 -19.47 39.39 -20.67
CA TRP A 7 -18.58 38.24 -20.81
C TRP A 7 -18.42 37.56 -19.43
N LEU A 8 -18.95 36.34 -19.29
CA LEU A 8 -18.57 35.45 -18.19
C LEU A 8 -17.16 34.91 -18.48
N MET A 9 -16.17 35.31 -17.68
CA MET A 9 -14.91 34.58 -17.59
C MET A 9 -15.13 33.33 -16.73
N LEU A 10 -15.23 32.17 -17.40
CA LEU A 10 -15.04 30.88 -16.76
C LEU A 10 -13.55 30.75 -16.41
N GLY A 11 -13.24 30.83 -15.11
CA GLY A 11 -11.92 30.48 -14.59
C GLY A 11 -11.67 28.99 -14.77
N LEU A 12 -10.77 28.63 -15.70
CA LEU A 12 -10.18 27.30 -15.80
C LEU A 12 -9.33 27.05 -14.55
N VAL A 13 -9.85 26.25 -13.62
CA VAL A 13 -9.03 25.64 -12.58
C VAL A 13 -8.23 24.52 -13.24
N SER A 14 -6.96 24.78 -13.55
CA SER A 14 -6.04 23.76 -14.03
C SER A 14 -5.74 22.75 -12.91
N PRO A 15 -5.73 21.44 -13.18
CA PRO A 15 -5.28 20.46 -12.20
C PRO A 15 -3.78 20.62 -12.01
N THR A 16 -3.37 20.94 -10.79
CA THR A 16 -1.96 21.05 -10.39
C THR A 16 -1.34 19.66 -10.28
N GLY A 17 -0.94 19.10 -11.41
CA GLY A 17 -0.06 17.94 -11.48
C GLY A 17 0.80 18.08 -12.73
N SER A 18 2.12 18.05 -12.59
CA SER A 18 3.02 18.24 -13.72
C SER A 18 2.85 17.09 -14.73
N ALA A 19 2.80 17.39 -16.03
CA ALA A 19 2.67 16.39 -17.09
C ALA A 19 3.77 15.31 -17.01
N ALA A 20 4.96 15.68 -16.52
CA ALA A 20 6.09 14.78 -16.30
C ALA A 20 5.85 13.74 -15.19
N GLU A 21 5.05 14.06 -14.16
CA GLU A 21 4.70 13.11 -13.09
C GLU A 21 3.67 12.08 -13.57
N GLN A 22 2.76 12.48 -14.46
CA GLN A 22 1.79 11.57 -15.08
C GLN A 22 2.43 10.62 -16.09
N GLU A 23 3.54 11.03 -16.73
CA GLU A 23 4.29 10.19 -17.67
C GLU A 23 5.07 9.07 -16.95
N SER A 24 5.50 9.29 -15.70
CA SER A 24 6.24 8.30 -14.90
C SER A 24 5.46 7.03 -14.53
N CYS A 25 4.13 7.05 -14.67
CA CYS A 25 3.22 5.95 -14.34
C CYS A 25 2.49 5.36 -15.56
N ARG A 26 3.05 5.48 -16.76
CA ARG A 26 2.41 4.98 -18.00
C ARG A 26 2.94 3.63 -18.48
N ASN A 27 3.50 2.84 -17.57
CA ASN A 27 3.97 1.51 -17.93
C ASN A 27 2.77 0.54 -17.87
N ASP A 28 2.59 -0.26 -18.92
CA ASP A 28 1.74 -1.45 -18.81
C ASP A 28 2.43 -2.42 -17.84
N PRO A 29 1.84 -2.70 -16.66
CA PRO A 29 2.46 -3.59 -15.70
C PRO A 29 2.62 -4.99 -16.30
N ALA A 30 3.77 -5.63 -16.11
CA ALA A 30 3.88 -7.05 -16.37
C ALA A 30 2.99 -7.81 -15.39
N LEU A 31 1.95 -8.47 -15.89
CA LEU A 31 0.99 -9.23 -15.11
C LEU A 31 1.42 -10.70 -15.06
N ILE A 32 1.68 -11.21 -13.85
CA ILE A 32 2.26 -12.54 -13.65
C ILE A 32 1.38 -13.30 -12.66
N GLU A 33 0.79 -14.41 -13.10
CA GLU A 33 0.17 -15.40 -12.22
C GLU A 33 1.25 -16.26 -11.59
N THR A 34 1.21 -16.48 -10.29
CA THR A 34 2.21 -17.32 -9.63
C THR A 34 1.71 -17.96 -8.34
N ASP A 35 2.31 -19.10 -8.00
CA ASP A 35 2.11 -19.75 -6.72
C ASP A 35 3.06 -19.16 -5.66
N PRO A 36 2.69 -19.19 -4.37
CA PRO A 36 3.55 -18.72 -3.28
C PRO A 36 4.95 -19.36 -3.27
N ALA A 37 5.09 -20.59 -3.75
CA ALA A 37 6.37 -21.30 -3.78
C ALA A 37 7.32 -20.76 -4.87
N ALA A 38 6.80 -20.13 -5.92
CA ALA A 38 7.59 -19.70 -7.07
C ALA A 38 8.01 -18.22 -7.01
N ILE A 39 7.37 -17.41 -6.15
CA ILE A 39 7.56 -15.95 -6.16
C ILE A 39 9.00 -15.50 -5.86
N GLU A 40 9.71 -16.19 -4.97
CA GLU A 40 11.11 -15.87 -4.68
C GLU A 40 12.00 -16.04 -5.91
N ALA A 41 11.77 -17.10 -6.70
CA ALA A 41 12.53 -17.38 -7.91
C ALA A 41 12.25 -16.32 -9.00
N LEU A 42 11.04 -15.74 -9.01
CA LEU A 42 10.67 -14.66 -9.93
C LEU A 42 11.28 -13.31 -9.52
N ILE A 43 11.46 -13.06 -8.22
CA ILE A 43 11.97 -11.79 -7.71
C ILE A 43 13.50 -11.76 -7.67
N LYS A 44 14.14 -12.88 -7.33
CA LYS A 44 15.61 -12.99 -7.16
C LYS A 44 16.43 -12.44 -8.35
N PRO A 45 16.04 -12.61 -9.62
CA PRO A 45 16.78 -12.06 -10.75
C PRO A 45 16.91 -10.53 -10.76
N HIS A 46 16.03 -9.80 -10.07
CA HIS A 46 16.13 -8.34 -9.97
C HIS A 46 17.36 -7.88 -9.20
N LYS A 47 17.91 -8.71 -8.31
CA LYS A 47 19.08 -8.39 -7.45
C LYS A 47 18.92 -7.09 -6.65
N LEU A 48 17.68 -6.75 -6.30
CA LEU A 48 17.32 -5.60 -5.46
C LEU A 48 16.79 -6.10 -4.13
N ARG A 49 17.01 -5.31 -3.08
CA ARG A 49 16.35 -5.53 -1.79
C ARG A 49 14.89 -5.06 -1.87
N ILE A 50 13.98 -5.77 -1.22
CA ILE A 50 12.55 -5.48 -1.27
C ILE A 50 12.14 -4.64 -0.06
N LEU A 51 11.76 -3.39 -0.32
CA LEU A 51 11.13 -2.49 0.64
C LEU A 51 9.62 -2.55 0.48
N THR A 52 8.93 -3.16 1.44
CA THR A 52 7.47 -3.31 1.41
C THR A 52 6.79 -2.25 2.26
N PHE A 53 5.77 -1.59 1.70
CA PHE A 53 4.86 -0.75 2.47
C PHE A 53 3.54 -1.48 2.69
N VAL A 54 3.08 -1.51 3.94
CA VAL A 54 1.78 -2.06 4.33
C VAL A 54 0.97 -1.00 5.10
N GLY A 55 -0.35 -1.05 5.01
CA GLY A 55 -1.21 -0.06 5.66
C GLY A 55 -2.67 -0.16 5.21
N TYR A 56 -3.42 0.92 5.36
CA TYR A 56 -4.78 0.98 4.85
C TYR A 56 -4.80 1.11 3.33
N SER A 57 -5.52 0.23 2.65
CA SER A 57 -5.82 0.33 1.21
C SER A 57 -7.14 1.10 1.02
N GLY A 58 -8.22 0.44 0.57
CA GLY A 58 -9.54 1.07 0.35
C GLY A 58 -10.21 1.69 1.60
N ALA A 59 -9.66 1.49 2.80
CA ALA A 59 -10.11 2.21 4.00
C ALA A 59 -9.58 3.65 4.06
N GLY A 60 -8.53 3.97 3.30
CA GLY A 60 -7.93 5.28 3.20
C GLY A 60 -7.29 5.77 4.51
N TYR A 61 -6.79 7.00 4.46
CA TYR A 61 -6.21 7.69 5.60
C TYR A 61 -6.96 8.99 5.87
N GLU A 62 -6.98 9.39 7.14
CA GLU A 62 -7.54 10.70 7.53
C GLU A 62 -6.67 11.85 7.00
N HIS A 63 -5.35 11.65 6.96
CA HIS A 63 -4.39 12.64 6.47
C HIS A 63 -3.45 12.05 5.40
N PRO A 64 -3.93 11.84 4.16
CA PRO A 64 -3.14 11.22 3.09
C PRO A 64 -1.80 11.91 2.81
N ASP A 65 -1.77 13.25 2.86
CA ASP A 65 -0.54 14.03 2.62
C ASP A 65 0.54 13.74 3.68
N GLN A 66 0.14 13.50 4.94
CA GLN A 66 1.09 13.17 6.00
C GLN A 66 1.70 11.79 5.79
N ILE A 67 0.92 10.85 5.24
CA ILE A 67 1.40 9.51 4.86
C ILE A 67 2.41 9.61 3.72
N LEU A 68 2.08 10.36 2.66
CA LEU A 68 3.00 10.55 1.54
C LEU A 68 4.27 11.29 1.98
N LYS A 69 4.17 12.32 2.83
CA LYS A 69 5.33 13.01 3.41
C LYS A 69 6.18 12.06 4.26
N ARG A 70 5.58 11.13 4.99
CA ARG A 70 6.32 10.11 5.75
C ARG A 70 6.98 9.10 4.82
N ALA A 71 6.27 8.58 3.83
CA ALA A 71 6.78 7.63 2.85
C ALA A 71 7.96 8.22 2.08
N ALA A 72 7.89 9.49 1.68
CA ALA A 72 8.99 10.24 1.10
C ALA A 72 10.26 10.13 1.95
N ARG A 73 10.16 10.45 3.25
CA ARG A 73 11.32 10.35 4.18
C ARG A 73 11.86 8.95 4.32
N GLU A 74 11.03 7.91 4.16
CA GLU A 74 11.52 6.54 4.19
C GLU A 74 12.20 6.14 2.89
N LEU A 75 11.65 6.56 1.74
CA LEU A 75 12.26 6.35 0.42
C LEU A 75 13.61 7.09 0.31
N ASP A 76 13.72 8.32 0.82
CA ASP A 76 14.94 9.15 0.76
C ASP A 76 16.13 8.53 1.52
N LYS A 77 15.89 7.53 2.39
CA LYS A 77 16.95 6.77 3.09
C LYS A 77 17.49 5.60 2.27
N ARG A 78 16.86 5.26 1.16
CA ARG A 78 17.21 4.11 0.31
C ARG A 78 17.61 4.60 -1.07
N ARG A 79 18.48 3.83 -1.73
CA ARG A 79 18.87 4.12 -3.11
C ARG A 79 17.99 3.31 -4.08
N PRO A 80 17.47 3.93 -5.15
CA PRO A 80 16.62 3.25 -6.13
C PRO A 80 17.34 2.17 -6.95
N ASP A 81 18.68 2.20 -7.01
CA ASP A 81 19.52 1.17 -7.64
C ASP A 81 19.77 -0.05 -6.74
N ALA A 82 19.40 0.02 -5.45
CA ALA A 82 19.60 -1.03 -4.46
C ALA A 82 18.29 -1.62 -3.93
N PHE A 83 17.17 -0.91 -4.10
CA PHE A 83 15.86 -1.31 -3.59
C PHE A 83 14.78 -1.28 -4.65
N MET A 84 13.85 -2.23 -4.52
CA MET A 84 12.57 -2.28 -5.23
C MET A 84 11.44 -2.08 -4.22
N VAL A 85 10.41 -1.32 -4.60
CA VAL A 85 9.27 -1.03 -3.71
C VAL A 85 8.14 -2.02 -3.99
N ASN A 86 7.65 -2.68 -2.93
CA ASN A 86 6.51 -3.60 -2.97
C ASN A 86 5.32 -3.07 -2.16
N ILE A 87 4.10 -3.16 -2.70
CA ILE A 87 2.82 -2.87 -2.02
C ILE A 87 1.76 -3.87 -2.54
N GLY A 88 0.50 -3.81 -2.08
CA GLY A 88 -0.60 -4.68 -2.52
C GLY A 88 -1.16 -4.39 -3.93
N ALA A 89 -0.34 -3.96 -4.89
CA ALA A 89 -0.67 -3.62 -6.30
C ALA A 89 -1.76 -2.55 -6.59
N THR A 90 -2.68 -2.26 -5.67
CA THR A 90 -3.76 -1.28 -5.87
C THR A 90 -3.28 0.16 -5.69
N SER A 91 -4.03 1.14 -6.20
CA SER A 91 -3.70 2.58 -6.09
C SER A 91 -4.14 3.24 -4.78
N ASP A 92 -5.12 2.66 -4.10
CA ASP A 92 -5.83 3.34 -3.01
C ASP A 92 -5.06 3.28 -1.69
N GLY A 93 -5.25 4.31 -0.86
CA GLY A 93 -4.62 4.42 0.45
C GLY A 93 -3.10 4.30 0.35
N ILE A 94 -2.54 3.24 0.91
CA ILE A 94 -1.10 2.97 0.93
C ILE A 94 -0.53 2.82 -0.50
N GLY A 95 -1.35 2.41 -1.46
CA GLY A 95 -1.00 2.30 -2.88
C GLY A 95 -0.56 3.62 -3.52
N ALA A 96 -0.95 4.77 -2.95
CA ALA A 96 -0.55 6.09 -3.44
C ALA A 96 0.98 6.29 -3.40
N ILE A 97 1.71 5.50 -2.59
CA ILE A 97 3.17 5.53 -2.50
C ILE A 97 3.83 5.08 -3.82
N TYR A 98 3.16 4.29 -4.67
CA TYR A 98 3.77 3.87 -5.94
C TYR A 98 4.19 5.04 -6.82
N ARG A 99 3.32 6.04 -6.98
CA ARG A 99 3.65 7.25 -7.76
C ARG A 99 4.87 7.97 -7.18
N LEU A 100 4.92 8.07 -5.86
CA LEU A 100 6.01 8.71 -5.13
C LEU A 100 7.34 7.94 -5.25
N ALA A 101 7.28 6.61 -5.32
CA ALA A 101 8.44 5.75 -5.55
C ALA A 101 8.95 5.88 -6.99
N LYS A 102 8.03 5.87 -7.98
CA LYS A 102 8.37 6.07 -9.40
C LYS A 102 9.03 7.43 -9.64
N SER A 103 8.52 8.51 -9.04
CA SER A 103 9.14 9.84 -9.18
C SER A 103 10.54 9.94 -8.55
N ARG A 104 10.92 8.98 -7.70
CA ARG A 104 12.28 8.83 -7.14
C ARG A 104 13.14 7.79 -7.86
N GLY A 105 12.67 7.24 -8.97
CA GLY A 105 13.40 6.29 -9.79
C GLY A 105 13.40 4.85 -9.27
N PHE A 106 12.62 4.52 -8.25
CA PHE A 106 12.50 3.13 -7.78
C PHE A 106 11.74 2.29 -8.81
N LYS A 107 12.19 1.04 -8.98
CA LYS A 107 11.34 0.00 -9.56
C LYS A 107 10.22 -0.36 -8.60
N THR A 108 9.04 -0.65 -9.11
CA THR A 108 7.87 -0.98 -8.30
C THR A 108 7.31 -2.35 -8.67
N MET A 109 6.92 -3.11 -7.66
CA MET A 109 6.15 -4.34 -7.82
C MET A 109 4.95 -4.33 -6.89
N GLY A 110 3.95 -5.13 -7.21
CA GLY A 110 2.88 -5.45 -6.29
C GLY A 110 2.65 -6.94 -6.20
N ILE A 111 2.48 -7.45 -4.99
CA ILE A 111 2.01 -8.82 -4.74
C ILE A 111 0.60 -8.70 -4.22
N VAL A 112 -0.33 -9.40 -4.87
CA VAL A 112 -1.74 -9.25 -4.57
C VAL A 112 -2.48 -10.57 -4.77
N SER A 113 -3.54 -10.77 -3.99
CA SER A 113 -4.43 -11.92 -4.12
C SER A 113 -5.16 -11.90 -5.46
N SER A 114 -5.40 -13.06 -6.07
CA SER A 114 -6.24 -13.19 -7.27
C SER A 114 -7.68 -12.72 -7.04
N LEU A 115 -8.11 -12.57 -5.78
CA LEU A 115 -9.39 -11.96 -5.40
C LEU A 115 -9.61 -10.55 -5.97
N VAL A 116 -8.54 -9.77 -6.21
CA VAL A 116 -8.69 -8.44 -6.83
C VAL A 116 -9.32 -8.47 -8.21
N LYS A 117 -9.14 -9.58 -8.95
CA LYS A 117 -9.77 -9.77 -10.25
C LYS A 117 -11.26 -10.04 -10.11
N ALA A 118 -11.64 -10.90 -9.16
CA ALA A 118 -13.04 -11.22 -8.89
C ALA A 118 -13.82 -9.99 -8.39
N GLU A 119 -13.18 -9.16 -7.56
CA GLU A 119 -13.77 -7.92 -7.05
C GLU A 119 -13.56 -6.70 -7.97
N HIS A 120 -13.00 -6.90 -9.17
CA HIS A 120 -12.79 -5.86 -10.19
C HIS A 120 -12.04 -4.62 -9.65
N VAL A 121 -11.07 -4.84 -8.76
CA VAL A 121 -10.29 -3.76 -8.16
C VAL A 121 -9.18 -3.33 -9.12
N SER A 122 -9.15 -2.04 -9.42
CA SER A 122 -8.14 -1.46 -10.31
C SER A 122 -6.73 -1.56 -9.72
N LEU A 123 -5.79 -1.99 -10.56
CA LEU A 123 -4.37 -1.96 -10.25
C LEU A 123 -3.83 -0.53 -10.40
N SER A 124 -2.80 -0.21 -9.64
CA SER A 124 -2.10 1.06 -9.78
C SER A 124 -1.32 1.08 -11.11
N PRO A 125 -1.44 2.15 -11.92
CA PRO A 125 -0.68 2.29 -13.16
C PRO A 125 0.81 2.57 -12.90
N CYS A 126 1.18 2.87 -11.64
CA CYS A 126 2.56 3.14 -11.24
C CYS A 126 3.33 1.87 -10.82
N VAL A 127 2.83 0.68 -11.14
CA VAL A 127 3.46 -0.61 -10.81
C VAL A 127 4.15 -1.16 -12.05
N ASP A 128 5.43 -1.56 -11.94
CA ASP A 128 6.13 -2.16 -13.07
C ASP A 128 5.79 -3.65 -13.25
N GLN A 129 5.59 -4.39 -12.15
CA GLN A 129 5.24 -5.83 -12.16
C GLN A 129 4.19 -6.16 -11.10
N VAL A 130 3.13 -6.87 -11.48
CA VAL A 130 2.09 -7.36 -10.57
C VAL A 130 2.13 -8.88 -10.55
N TYR A 131 2.34 -9.43 -9.35
CA TYR A 131 2.28 -10.86 -9.08
C TYR A 131 0.93 -11.18 -8.42
N PHE A 132 0.10 -11.94 -9.13
CA PHE A 132 -1.14 -12.48 -8.61
C PHE A 132 -0.87 -13.81 -7.93
N ILE A 133 -1.17 -13.88 -6.64
CA ILE A 133 -1.11 -15.10 -5.86
C ILE A 133 -2.49 -15.73 -5.84
N GLN A 134 -2.56 -17.02 -6.15
CA GLN A 134 -3.81 -17.76 -6.01
C GLN A 134 -4.22 -17.82 -4.52
N ASP A 135 -5.22 -17.01 -4.17
CA ASP A 135 -5.68 -16.81 -2.80
C ASP A 135 -7.14 -16.34 -2.86
N SER A 136 -8.02 -17.00 -2.12
CA SER A 136 -9.44 -16.62 -2.04
C SER A 136 -9.72 -15.57 -0.95
N THR A 137 -8.67 -15.13 -0.25
CA THR A 137 -8.74 -14.12 0.81
C THR A 137 -8.03 -12.84 0.40
N TRP A 138 -8.25 -11.77 1.16
CA TRP A 138 -7.57 -10.49 0.95
C TRP A 138 -6.13 -10.46 1.50
N GLY A 139 -5.73 -11.45 2.31
CA GLY A 139 -4.50 -11.42 3.09
C GLY A 139 -4.73 -11.72 4.58
N GLY A 140 -3.67 -11.59 5.37
CA GLY A 140 -3.67 -11.72 6.84
C GLY A 140 -3.55 -13.17 7.31
N VAL A 141 -3.87 -13.41 8.57
CA VAL A 141 -3.97 -14.77 9.12
C VAL A 141 -5.28 -15.43 8.67
N LEU A 142 -5.19 -16.69 8.23
CA LEU A 142 -6.36 -17.47 7.83
C LEU A 142 -7.27 -17.75 9.05
N PRO A 143 -8.60 -17.62 8.90
CA PRO A 143 -9.55 -17.84 10.00
C PRO A 143 -9.36 -19.18 10.70
N GLY A 144 -9.34 -19.18 12.04
CA GLY A 144 -9.20 -20.41 12.84
C GLY A 144 -7.80 -21.02 12.82
N SER A 145 -6.80 -20.31 12.31
CA SER A 145 -5.42 -20.78 12.21
C SER A 145 -4.42 -19.73 12.72
N ASN A 146 -3.13 -20.12 12.77
CA ASN A 146 -2.00 -19.20 12.95
C ASN A 146 -1.17 -19.04 11.66
N GLN A 147 -1.72 -19.46 10.52
CA GLN A 147 -1.03 -19.43 9.24
C GLN A 147 -1.44 -18.17 8.47
N LEU A 148 -0.46 -17.50 7.85
CA LEU A 148 -0.76 -16.45 6.91
C LEU A 148 -1.43 -17.01 5.66
N SER A 149 -2.26 -16.19 5.03
CA SER A 149 -2.78 -16.46 3.69
C SER A 149 -1.61 -16.60 2.69
N PRO A 150 -1.81 -17.33 1.57
CA PRO A 150 -0.84 -17.41 0.48
C PRO A 150 -0.25 -16.05 0.07
N THR A 151 -1.09 -15.01 -0.05
CA THR A 151 -0.67 -13.67 -0.44
C THR A 151 0.22 -13.02 0.62
N SER A 152 -0.24 -12.97 1.87
CA SER A 152 0.54 -12.33 2.95
C SER A 152 1.83 -13.10 3.26
N ALA A 153 1.81 -14.43 3.18
CA ALA A 153 3.00 -15.25 3.29
C ALA A 153 4.02 -14.89 2.19
N SER A 154 3.57 -14.71 0.95
CA SER A 154 4.41 -14.30 -0.18
C SER A 154 5.01 -12.91 0.01
N ILE A 155 4.18 -11.92 0.38
CA ILE A 155 4.62 -10.56 0.71
C ILE A 155 5.70 -10.59 1.78
N VAL A 156 5.42 -11.26 2.90
CA VAL A 156 6.38 -11.35 4.00
C VAL A 156 7.63 -12.04 3.52
N LYS A 157 7.54 -13.21 2.87
CA LYS A 157 8.66 -14.05 2.47
C LYS A 157 9.71 -13.28 1.67
N VAL A 158 9.28 -12.50 0.68
CA VAL A 158 10.17 -11.80 -0.25
C VAL A 158 10.69 -10.46 0.28
N SER A 159 10.06 -9.93 1.33
CA SER A 159 10.44 -8.63 1.90
C SER A 159 11.76 -8.71 2.67
N ASP A 160 12.63 -7.73 2.47
CA ASP A 160 13.80 -7.48 3.31
C ASP A 160 13.48 -6.50 4.44
N GLU A 161 12.68 -5.46 4.13
CA GLU A 161 12.24 -4.43 5.06
C GLU A 161 10.73 -4.19 4.89
N ILE A 162 10.01 -4.04 6.01
CA ILE A 162 8.59 -3.69 6.01
C ILE A 162 8.36 -2.40 6.78
N ILE A 163 7.64 -1.47 6.16
CA ILE A 163 7.18 -0.23 6.78
C ILE A 163 5.65 -0.25 6.82
N GLY A 164 5.11 -0.39 8.03
CA GLY A 164 3.68 -0.24 8.27
C GLY A 164 3.31 1.20 8.56
N MET A 165 2.29 1.73 7.89
CA MET A 165 1.69 3.03 8.20
C MET A 165 0.23 2.82 8.57
N GLY A 166 -0.06 2.84 9.87
CA GLY A 166 -1.35 2.39 10.40
C GLY A 166 -1.63 0.95 9.95
N GLY A 167 -2.83 0.72 9.41
CA GLY A 167 -3.20 -0.57 8.82
C GLY A 167 -4.13 -1.41 9.70
N GLY A 168 -4.96 -2.19 9.01
CA GLY A 168 -5.88 -3.15 9.63
C GLY A 168 -5.19 -4.45 10.03
N GLU A 169 -5.98 -5.50 10.20
CA GLU A 169 -5.51 -6.82 10.63
C GLU A 169 -4.49 -7.43 9.67
N ILE A 170 -4.68 -7.31 8.36
CA ILE A 170 -3.75 -7.83 7.36
C ILE A 170 -2.34 -7.21 7.53
N ALA A 171 -2.26 -5.88 7.60
CA ALA A 171 -0.99 -5.18 7.79
C ALA A 171 -0.34 -5.54 9.13
N ARG A 172 -1.14 -5.67 10.20
CA ARG A 172 -0.67 -6.15 11.51
C ARG A 172 -0.03 -7.53 11.39
N ASP A 173 -0.73 -8.47 10.77
CA ASP A 173 -0.34 -9.87 10.65
C ASP A 173 0.94 -10.03 9.83
N GLU A 174 1.05 -9.32 8.72
CA GLU A 174 2.25 -9.29 7.89
C GLU A 174 3.46 -8.74 8.65
N MET A 175 3.29 -7.60 9.36
CA MET A 175 4.36 -7.03 10.16
C MET A 175 4.78 -7.94 11.32
N MET A 176 3.83 -8.60 11.98
CA MET A 176 4.13 -9.54 13.05
C MET A 176 4.93 -10.74 12.52
N ALA A 177 4.50 -11.35 11.42
CA ALA A 177 5.17 -12.49 10.82
C ALA A 177 6.57 -12.11 10.30
N ALA A 178 6.72 -10.92 9.73
CA ALA A 178 8.02 -10.40 9.31
C ALA A 178 8.97 -10.23 10.49
N ARG A 179 8.50 -9.62 11.58
CA ARG A 179 9.28 -9.48 12.83
C ARG A 179 9.67 -10.84 13.40
N ALA A 180 8.72 -11.78 13.47
CA ALA A 180 8.99 -13.14 13.94
C ALA A 180 10.02 -13.87 13.07
N SER A 181 10.11 -13.51 11.78
CA SER A 181 11.09 -14.03 10.83
C SER A 181 12.41 -13.22 10.81
N GLY A 182 12.63 -12.33 11.79
CA GLY A 182 13.86 -11.54 11.93
C GLY A 182 14.02 -10.38 10.94
N LYS A 183 12.95 -9.98 10.23
CA LYS A 183 13.00 -8.89 9.25
C LYS A 183 12.88 -7.53 9.93
N SER A 184 13.43 -6.51 9.27
CA SER A 184 13.31 -5.12 9.75
C SER A 184 11.87 -4.64 9.58
N VAL A 185 11.24 -4.25 10.68
CA VAL A 185 9.87 -3.75 10.70
C VAL A 185 9.82 -2.38 11.38
N THR A 186 9.39 -1.36 10.63
CA THR A 186 9.12 -0.02 11.16
C THR A 186 7.63 0.24 11.14
N PHE A 187 7.07 0.67 12.27
CA PHE A 187 5.68 1.09 12.36
C PHE A 187 5.55 2.60 12.49
N VAL A 188 4.63 3.19 11.74
CA VAL A 188 4.21 4.58 11.81
C VAL A 188 2.73 4.62 12.17
N PRO A 189 2.35 5.17 13.33
CA PRO A 189 0.94 5.38 13.66
C PRO A 189 0.27 6.27 12.62
N ALA A 190 -0.90 5.85 12.15
CA ALA A 190 -1.74 6.62 11.23
C ALA A 190 -3.20 6.23 11.42
N ASP A 191 -4.08 7.22 11.27
CA ASP A 191 -5.51 7.03 11.37
C ASP A 191 -6.09 6.63 10.00
N MET A 192 -6.99 5.65 10.04
CA MET A 192 -7.91 5.36 8.95
C MET A 192 -8.75 6.60 8.66
N ASN A 193 -9.26 6.76 7.45
CA ASN A 193 -10.24 7.81 7.18
C ASN A 193 -11.47 7.64 8.08
N HIS A 194 -11.75 8.62 8.93
CA HIS A 194 -12.79 8.50 9.96
C HIS A 194 -14.18 8.35 9.32
N ARG A 195 -14.46 9.09 8.24
CA ARG A 195 -15.75 9.05 7.55
C ARG A 195 -16.01 7.68 6.94
N ILE A 196 -15.07 7.15 6.15
CA ILE A 196 -15.17 5.82 5.54
C ILE A 196 -15.33 4.74 6.61
N ALA A 197 -14.57 4.85 7.71
CA ALA A 197 -14.67 3.93 8.84
C ALA A 197 -16.07 3.94 9.49
N ILE A 198 -16.62 5.12 9.74
CA ILE A 198 -17.96 5.30 10.31
C ILE A 198 -19.02 4.73 9.36
N ASP A 199 -18.97 5.07 8.08
CA ASP A 199 -19.98 4.67 7.10
C ASP A 199 -19.95 3.14 6.86
N LYS A 200 -18.76 2.54 6.86
CA LYS A 200 -18.58 1.09 6.78
C LYS A 200 -19.05 0.36 8.05
N ALA A 201 -18.86 0.94 9.23
CA ALA A 201 -19.39 0.38 10.47
C ALA A 201 -20.92 0.40 10.47
N LYS A 202 -21.52 1.53 10.06
CA LYS A 202 -22.97 1.68 9.92
C LYS A 202 -23.58 0.69 8.94
N SER A 203 -22.98 0.54 7.74
CA SER A 203 -23.49 -0.39 6.72
C SER A 203 -23.42 -1.86 7.15
N ARG A 204 -22.56 -2.19 8.13
CA ARG A 204 -22.41 -3.53 8.70
C ARG A 204 -23.18 -3.76 10.00
N GLY A 205 -23.96 -2.77 10.46
CA GLY A 205 -24.63 -2.83 11.76
C GLY A 205 -23.67 -2.92 12.95
N GLN A 206 -22.40 -2.52 12.75
CA GLN A 206 -21.35 -2.57 13.76
C GLN A 206 -21.27 -1.24 14.51
N LYS A 207 -20.87 -1.30 15.79
CA LYS A 207 -20.54 -0.07 16.53
C LYS A 207 -19.32 0.59 15.87
N THR A 208 -19.37 1.91 15.75
CA THR A 208 -18.22 2.70 15.31
C THR A 208 -17.06 2.46 16.28
N GLN A 209 -15.85 2.27 15.72
CA GLN A 209 -14.64 2.14 16.52
C GLN A 209 -14.40 3.44 17.31
N ALA A 210 -13.99 3.32 18.57
CA ALA A 210 -13.58 4.48 19.37
C ALA A 210 -12.21 5.02 18.93
N GLU A 211 -11.39 4.19 18.28
CA GLU A 211 -10.05 4.53 17.80
C GLU A 211 -9.89 4.16 16.32
N PHE A 212 -9.28 5.06 15.54
CA PHE A 212 -9.08 4.89 14.09
C PHE A 212 -7.66 4.44 13.71
N LYS A 213 -6.81 4.17 14.71
CA LYS A 213 -5.39 3.83 14.53
C LYS A 213 -5.16 2.38 14.07
N GLY A 214 -6.20 1.54 14.14
CA GLY A 214 -6.23 0.19 13.57
C GLY A 214 -5.53 -0.88 14.40
N ALA A 215 -5.65 -2.12 13.93
CA ALA A 215 -5.18 -3.31 14.63
C ALA A 215 -3.65 -3.34 14.80
N ALA A 216 -2.90 -2.74 13.87
CA ALA A 216 -1.45 -2.63 13.99
C ALA A 216 -1.01 -1.71 15.14
N HIS A 217 -1.74 -0.61 15.40
CA HIS A 217 -1.36 0.33 16.45
C HIS A 217 -1.33 -0.31 17.83
N ALA A 218 -2.32 -1.14 18.15
CA ALA A 218 -2.46 -1.80 19.44
C ALA A 218 -1.21 -2.61 19.83
N LEU A 219 -0.49 -3.18 18.85
CA LEU A 219 0.68 -4.02 19.09
C LEU A 219 2.00 -3.26 18.97
N PHE A 220 2.11 -2.34 18.02
CA PHE A 220 3.39 -1.73 17.67
C PHE A 220 3.71 -0.44 18.44
N VAL A 221 2.75 0.15 19.16
CA VAL A 221 3.00 1.32 20.02
C VAL A 221 3.31 0.95 21.48
N GLN A 222 3.05 -0.30 21.88
CA GLN A 222 3.34 -0.78 23.24
C GLN A 222 4.74 -1.41 23.41
N GLN A 223 5.57 -1.48 22.37
CA GLN A 223 6.90 -2.07 22.47
C GLN A 223 7.99 -1.03 22.16
N PRO A 224 8.78 -0.59 23.16
CA PRO A 224 10.01 0.13 22.90
C PRO A 224 10.90 -0.69 21.97
N ARG A 225 11.69 -0.03 21.12
CA ARG A 225 12.74 -0.68 20.34
C ARG A 225 13.58 -1.54 21.29
N ALA A 226 13.51 -2.86 21.16
CA ALA A 226 14.57 -3.71 21.68
C ALA A 226 15.83 -3.31 20.91
N GLY A 227 16.72 -2.58 21.58
CA GLY A 227 18.02 -2.21 21.03
C GLY A 227 18.82 -3.48 20.74
N HIS A 228 19.32 -3.56 19.52
CA HIS A 228 20.49 -4.35 19.16
C HIS A 228 21.56 -3.37 18.72
#